data_AF-A0A498MU89-F1
#
_entry.id   AF-A0A498MU89-F1
#
_cell.length_a   1.000
_cell.length_b   1.000
_cell.length_c   1.000
_cell.angle_alpha   90.00
_cell.angle_beta   90.00
_cell.angle_gamma   90.00
#
_symmetry.space_group_name_H-M   'P 1'
#
loop_
_entity.id
_entity.type
_entity.pdbx_description
1 polymer ?
#
loop_
_entity_poly.entity_id
_entity_poly.type
_entity_poly.pdbx_seq_one_letter_code
_entity_poly.pdbx_strand_id
1 'polypeptide(L)'
;MLGRGVRCAQVLSLFLTLARFPLRRRFKSRPLISIRISLGQHGSKVKNFELEYHNITTWFGNSTMQDRRALQRVVRSAERTIRIKLPDLYLIYNKRCWTKARKIVKDLSHPNNVLFSLLRSGKRFRSLRTNTDRLRRSFFSQAIRIL
;
A
#
# COMPACT_ATOMS: atom_id res chain seq x y z
N MET A 1 6.63 -38.19 -13.03
CA MET A 1 5.49 -37.33 -12.64
C MET A 1 5.73 -36.71 -11.27
N LEU A 2 6.47 -35.59 -11.19
CA LEU A 2 6.77 -34.87 -9.95
C LEU A 2 6.89 -33.38 -10.30
N GLY A 3 5.84 -32.57 -10.08
CA GLY A 3 5.90 -31.17 -10.53
C GLY A 3 4.79 -30.23 -10.07
N ARG A 4 3.99 -30.63 -9.07
CA ARG A 4 2.88 -29.81 -8.55
C ARG A 4 3.05 -29.38 -7.08
N GLY A 5 3.85 -30.09 -6.27
CA GLY A 5 4.06 -29.76 -4.85
C GLY A 5 5.08 -28.64 -4.56
N VAL A 6 6.07 -28.43 -5.43
CA VAL A 6 7.20 -27.52 -5.13
C VAL A 6 6.79 -26.04 -5.20
N ARG A 7 5.84 -25.69 -6.07
CA ARG A 7 5.40 -24.29 -6.29
C ARG A 7 4.54 -23.76 -5.13
N CYS A 8 3.69 -24.60 -4.54
CA CYS A 8 2.87 -24.20 -3.38
C CYS A 8 3.74 -24.04 -2.12
N ALA A 9 4.72 -24.93 -1.92
CA ALA A 9 5.66 -24.86 -0.81
C ALA A 9 6.59 -23.63 -0.89
N GLN A 10 7.04 -23.24 -2.09
CA GLN A 10 7.85 -22.02 -2.29
C GLN A 10 7.06 -20.72 -2.06
N VAL A 11 5.76 -20.71 -2.38
CA VAL A 11 4.88 -19.58 -2.05
C VAL A 11 4.69 -19.49 -0.53
N LEU A 12 4.41 -20.61 0.14
CA LEU A 12 4.27 -20.68 1.60
C LEU A 12 5.57 -20.35 2.35
N SER A 13 6.74 -20.72 1.84
CA SER A 13 8.03 -20.36 2.43
C SER A 13 8.32 -18.86 2.28
N LEU A 14 7.87 -18.23 1.19
CA LEU A 14 7.93 -16.78 1.03
C LEU A 14 7.03 -16.09 2.07
N PHE A 15 5.81 -16.59 2.29
CA PHE A 15 4.89 -16.10 3.34
C PHE A 15 5.53 -16.12 4.74
N LEU A 16 6.21 -17.21 5.12
CA LEU A 16 6.91 -17.32 6.40
C LEU A 16 8.14 -16.39 6.48
N THR A 17 8.83 -16.17 5.36
CA THR A 17 9.98 -15.25 5.28
C THR A 17 9.55 -13.78 5.37
N LEU A 18 8.37 -13.44 4.83
CA LEU A 18 7.73 -12.13 4.91
C LEU A 18 7.21 -11.80 6.32
N ALA A 19 6.71 -12.79 7.05
CA ALA A 19 6.26 -12.64 8.44
C ALA A 19 7.42 -12.31 9.41
N ARG A 20 8.66 -12.54 9.00
CA ARG A 20 9.88 -12.20 9.77
C ARG A 20 10.49 -10.85 9.43
N PHE A 21 9.90 -10.05 8.53
CA PHE A 21 10.43 -8.72 8.23
C PHE A 21 10.24 -7.80 9.45
N PRO A 22 11.33 -7.40 10.15
CA PRO A 22 11.19 -6.64 11.36
C PRO A 22 11.09 -5.19 10.95
N LEU A 23 9.86 -4.71 10.71
CA LEU A 23 9.57 -3.28 10.80
C LEU A 23 9.67 -2.92 12.29
N ARG A 24 10.92 -2.88 12.78
CA ARG A 24 11.30 -2.71 14.18
C ARG A 24 10.58 -1.51 14.75
N ARG A 25 9.69 -1.78 15.71
CA ARG A 25 9.31 -0.93 16.86
C ARG A 25 8.98 0.55 16.59
N ARG A 26 8.55 0.96 15.38
CA ARG A 26 8.16 2.36 15.11
C ARG A 26 6.73 2.58 14.63
N PHE A 27 6.04 1.51 14.22
CA PHE A 27 4.66 1.60 13.75
C PHE A 27 3.72 1.06 14.82
N LYS A 28 2.81 1.91 15.29
CA LYS A 28 1.76 1.58 16.27
C LYS A 28 0.78 0.51 15.75
N SER A 29 0.77 0.27 14.44
CA SER A 29 0.02 -0.79 13.78
C SER A 29 1.00 -1.66 12.98
N ARG A 30 0.93 -2.99 13.15
CA ARG A 30 1.76 -3.93 12.39
C ARG A 30 1.44 -3.76 10.90
N PRO A 31 2.41 -3.45 10.04
CA PRO A 31 2.23 -3.45 8.60
C PRO A 31 2.03 -4.91 8.16
N LEU A 32 0.77 -5.34 8.14
CA LEU A 32 0.38 -6.64 7.62
C LEU A 32 0.46 -6.55 6.09
N ILE A 33 1.51 -7.15 5.53
CA ILE A 33 1.66 -7.36 4.10
C ILE A 33 1.09 -8.74 3.81
N SER A 34 -0.17 -8.79 3.40
CA SER A 34 -0.77 -10.03 2.91
C SER A 34 -0.59 -10.09 1.39
N ILE A 35 0.11 -11.11 0.89
CA ILE A 35 0.23 -11.35 -0.55
C ILE A 35 -0.83 -12.36 -0.94
N ARG A 36 -2.01 -11.92 -1.38
CA ARG A 36 -3.03 -12.87 -1.84
C ARG A 36 -2.75 -13.25 -3.30
N ILE A 37 -2.42 -14.52 -3.52
CA ILE A 37 -2.24 -15.08 -4.87
C ILE A 37 -3.53 -15.81 -5.24
N SER A 38 -4.36 -15.21 -6.09
CA SER A 38 -5.52 -15.89 -6.67
C SER A 38 -5.09 -16.61 -7.95
N LEU A 39 -4.94 -17.93 -7.89
CA LEU A 39 -4.77 -18.78 -9.07
C LEU A 39 -6.13 -18.93 -9.76
N GLY A 40 -6.22 -18.52 -11.02
CA GLY A 40 -7.42 -18.71 -11.83
C GLY A 40 -7.57 -20.17 -12.27
N GLN A 41 -8.79 -20.70 -12.17
CA GLN A 41 -9.12 -22.13 -12.38
C GLN A 41 -9.03 -22.64 -13.82
N HIS A 42 -8.58 -21.84 -14.80
CA HIS A 42 -8.36 -22.30 -16.17
C HIS A 42 -7.17 -21.57 -16.79
N GLY A 43 -6.07 -22.31 -17.00
CA GLY A 43 -4.96 -21.92 -17.89
C GLY A 43 -4.10 -20.74 -17.42
N SER A 44 -3.01 -21.04 -16.72
CA SER A 44 -1.68 -20.39 -16.74
C SER A 44 -1.51 -18.85 -16.67
N LYS A 45 -2.56 -18.04 -16.55
CA LYS A 45 -2.46 -16.59 -16.32
C LYS A 45 -2.85 -16.28 -14.88
N VAL A 46 -1.88 -15.87 -14.08
CA VAL A 46 -2.17 -15.23 -12.80
C VAL A 46 -2.82 -13.89 -13.10
N LYS A 47 -4.15 -13.81 -12.95
CA LYS A 47 -4.92 -12.63 -13.38
C LYS A 47 -4.85 -11.49 -12.37
N ASN A 48 -4.67 -11.77 -11.08
CA ASN A 48 -4.67 -10.74 -10.05
C ASN A 48 -3.71 -11.10 -8.90
N PHE A 49 -2.62 -10.33 -8.76
CA PHE A 49 -1.86 -10.26 -7.50
C PHE A 49 -2.43 -9.13 -6.68
N GLU A 50 -3.19 -9.45 -5.65
CA GLU A 50 -3.68 -8.45 -4.71
C GLU A 50 -2.75 -8.46 -3.49
N LEU A 51 -1.79 -7.54 -3.51
CA LEU A 51 -1.07 -7.20 -2.29
C LEU A 51 -2.05 -6.46 -1.38
N GLU A 52 -2.69 -7.20 -0.49
CA GLU A 52 -3.53 -6.65 0.57
C GLU A 52 -2.62 -6.07 1.66
N TYR A 53 -2.10 -4.86 1.41
CA TYR A 53 -1.44 -4.07 2.44
C TYR A 53 -2.47 -3.43 3.37
N HIS A 54 -3.10 -4.20 4.26
CA HIS A 54 -4.10 -3.64 5.17
C HIS A 54 -3.49 -2.40 5.87
N ASN A 55 -4.15 -1.26 5.71
CA ASN A 55 -3.73 0.03 6.29
C ASN A 55 -2.45 0.66 5.72
N ILE A 56 -2.01 0.37 4.49
CA ILE A 56 -0.85 1.07 3.86
C ILE A 56 -0.93 2.59 3.94
N THR A 57 -2.14 3.15 3.88
CA THR A 57 -2.37 4.60 3.97
C THR A 57 -1.95 5.21 5.31
N THR A 58 -1.85 4.43 6.39
CA THR A 58 -1.54 4.94 7.74
C THR A 58 -0.04 4.93 8.06
N TRP A 59 0.70 3.95 7.53
CA TRP A 59 2.12 3.78 7.84
C TRP A 59 3.05 4.21 6.70
N PHE A 60 2.64 4.13 5.43
CA PHE A 60 3.55 4.38 4.30
C PHE A 60 4.04 5.83 4.24
N GLY A 61 3.17 6.81 4.52
CA GLY A 61 3.57 8.21 4.60
C GLY A 61 4.64 8.47 5.67
N ASN A 62 4.56 7.76 6.80
CA ASN A 62 5.50 7.85 7.91
C ASN A 62 6.77 7.00 7.74
N SER A 63 6.84 6.17 6.69
CA SER A 63 7.99 5.29 6.45
C SER A 63 9.20 6.06 5.93
N THR A 64 10.38 5.68 6.41
CA THR A 64 11.64 6.26 5.93
C THR A 64 11.99 5.70 4.55
N MET A 65 12.90 6.37 3.84
CA MET A 65 13.42 5.85 2.57
C MET A 65 14.11 4.49 2.74
N GLN A 66 14.73 4.24 3.90
CA GLN A 66 15.34 2.94 4.21
C GLN A 66 14.27 1.84 4.32
N ASP A 67 13.16 2.11 5.02
CA ASP A 67 12.03 1.17 5.13
C ASP A 67 11.44 0.84 3.74
N ARG A 68 11.22 1.87 2.92
CA ARG A 68 10.70 1.71 1.55
C ARG A 68 11.64 0.88 0.68
N ARG A 69 12.95 1.11 0.77
CA ARG A 69 13.96 0.30 0.06
C ARG A 69 13.95 -1.15 0.54
N ALA A 70 13.81 -1.39 1.84
CA ALA A 70 13.73 -2.73 2.40
C ALA A 70 12.49 -3.48 1.91
N LEU A 71 11.33 -2.80 1.88
CA LEU A 71 10.10 -3.33 1.30
C LEU A 71 10.21 -3.58 -0.20
N GLN A 72 10.88 -2.71 -0.95
CA GLN A 72 11.07 -2.94 -2.38
C GLN A 72 11.97 -4.15 -2.65
N ARG A 73 12.98 -4.41 -1.81
CA ARG A 73 13.79 -5.64 -1.91
C ARG A 73 12.93 -6.89 -1.75
N VAL A 74 11.99 -6.85 -0.81
CA VAL A 74 11.01 -7.92 -0.60
C VAL A 74 10.14 -8.15 -1.83
N VAL A 75 9.58 -7.08 -2.38
CA VAL A 75 8.77 -7.14 -3.61
C VAL A 75 9.59 -7.76 -4.74
N ARG A 76 10.82 -7.29 -4.96
CA ARG A 76 11.71 -7.84 -6.01
C ARG A 76 12.06 -9.32 -5.79
N SER A 77 12.19 -9.76 -4.54
CA SER A 77 12.40 -11.18 -4.25
C SER A 77 11.16 -12.01 -4.63
N ALA A 78 9.97 -11.51 -4.29
CA ALA A 78 8.71 -12.13 -4.72
C ALA A 78 8.57 -12.16 -6.25
N GLU A 79 8.91 -11.07 -6.95
CA GLU A 79 8.92 -11.03 -8.42
C GLU A 79 9.84 -12.09 -9.02
N ARG A 80 11.03 -12.30 -8.44
CA ARG A 80 11.98 -13.32 -8.91
C ARG A 80 11.45 -14.74 -8.72
N THR A 81 10.80 -15.01 -7.59
CA THR A 81 10.21 -16.33 -7.30
C THR A 81 9.03 -16.63 -8.22
N ILE A 82 8.16 -15.65 -8.40
CA ILE A 82 6.89 -15.82 -9.11
C ILE A 82 7.04 -15.57 -10.62
N ARG A 83 8.16 -14.98 -11.05
CA ARG A 83 8.50 -14.61 -12.44
C ARG A 83 7.46 -13.68 -13.09
N ILE A 84 6.78 -12.87 -12.26
CA ILE A 84 5.78 -11.89 -12.68
C ILE A 84 6.14 -10.54 -12.06
N LYS A 85 5.99 -9.46 -12.83
CA LYS A 85 6.18 -8.09 -12.33
C LYS A 85 5.06 -7.75 -11.34
N LEU A 86 5.44 -7.31 -10.16
CA LEU A 86 4.51 -6.87 -9.13
C LEU A 86 4.28 -5.36 -9.25
N PRO A 87 3.09 -4.87 -8.88
CA PRO A 87 2.80 -3.44 -8.88
C PRO A 87 3.71 -2.69 -7.90
N ASP A 88 4.12 -1.49 -8.29
CA ASP A 88 4.96 -0.65 -7.44
C ASP A 88 4.24 -0.22 -6.16
N LEU A 89 4.96 -0.24 -5.04
CA LEU A 89 4.42 0.03 -3.71
C LEU A 89 3.85 1.45 -3.62
N TYR A 90 4.52 2.41 -4.28
CA TYR A 90 4.07 3.80 -4.33
C TYR A 90 2.77 3.96 -5.12
N LEU A 91 2.62 3.23 -6.24
CA LEU A 91 1.40 3.22 -7.03
C LEU A 91 0.22 2.67 -6.23
N ILE A 92 0.41 1.57 -5.50
CA ILE A 92 -0.62 0.98 -4.63
C ILE A 92 -1.03 1.98 -3.54
N TYR A 93 -0.04 2.60 -2.89
CA TYR A 93 -0.28 3.62 -1.88
C TYR A 93 -1.10 4.79 -2.44
N ASN A 94 -0.70 5.36 -3.58
CA ASN A 94 -1.39 6.48 -4.20
C ASN A 94 -2.82 6.12 -4.59
N LYS A 95 -3.03 4.97 -5.24
CA LYS A 95 -4.36 4.48 -5.63
C LYS A 95 -5.27 4.36 -4.41
N ARG A 96 -4.79 3.78 -3.31
CA ARG A 96 -5.57 3.63 -2.06
C ARG A 96 -5.80 4.97 -1.37
N CYS A 97 -4.80 5.84 -1.35
CA CYS A 97 -4.90 7.16 -0.77
C CYS A 97 -5.98 7.98 -1.49
N TRP A 98 -5.92 8.00 -2.82
CA TRP A 98 -6.89 8.68 -3.67
C TRP A 98 -8.31 8.14 -3.52
N THR A 99 -8.49 6.81 -3.55
CA THR A 99 -9.84 6.20 -3.39
C THR A 99 -10.43 6.54 -2.03
N LYS A 100 -9.62 6.48 -0.96
CA LYS A 100 -10.08 6.83 0.39
C LYS A 100 -10.41 8.32 0.49
N ALA A 101 -9.57 9.19 -0.06
CA ALA A 101 -9.78 10.63 -0.05
C ALA A 101 -11.06 11.02 -0.81
N ARG A 102 -11.30 10.42 -1.98
CA ARG A 102 -12.54 10.65 -2.73
C ARG A 102 -13.79 10.19 -1.99
N LYS A 103 -13.72 9.09 -1.24
CA LYS A 103 -14.85 8.67 -0.38
C LYS A 103 -15.15 9.73 0.69
N ILE A 104 -14.13 10.24 1.35
CA ILE A 104 -14.28 11.30 2.37
C ILE A 104 -14.83 12.59 1.77
N VAL A 105 -14.31 13.02 0.60
CA VAL A 105 -14.77 14.25 -0.07
C VAL A 105 -16.23 14.15 -0.50
N LYS A 106 -16.66 12.97 -0.99
CA LYS A 106 -18.04 12.73 -1.40
C LYS A 106 -19.01 12.63 -0.22
N ASP A 107 -18.53 12.20 0.93
CA ASP A 107 -19.32 12.06 2.15
C ASP A 107 -19.30 13.38 2.95
N LEU A 108 -20.36 14.17 2.80
CA LEU A 108 -20.52 15.44 3.51
C LEU A 108 -20.73 15.27 5.03
N SER A 109 -21.20 14.10 5.47
CA SER A 109 -21.40 13.80 6.91
C SER A 109 -20.09 13.44 7.62
N HIS A 110 -19.02 13.21 6.86
CA HIS A 110 -17.75 12.77 7.41
C HIS A 110 -17.08 13.92 8.20
N PRO A 111 -16.66 13.71 9.46
CA PRO A 111 -16.11 14.77 10.31
C PRO A 111 -14.85 15.43 9.73
N ASN A 112 -14.06 14.66 8.98
CA ASN A 112 -12.84 15.17 8.33
C ASN A 112 -13.08 15.67 6.90
N ASN A 113 -14.32 15.78 6.41
CA ASN A 113 -14.62 16.36 5.09
C ASN A 113 -14.13 17.82 5.01
N VAL A 114 -14.22 18.57 6.12
CA VAL A 114 -13.76 19.96 6.26
C VAL A 114 -12.29 20.16 5.88
N LEU A 115 -11.44 19.13 6.09
CA LEU A 115 -10.02 19.18 5.70
C LEU A 115 -9.83 19.21 4.18
N PHE A 116 -10.81 18.73 3.41
CA PHE A 116 -10.83 18.71 1.95
C PHE A 116 -11.64 19.89 1.39
N SER A 117 -11.33 21.09 1.83
CA SER A 117 -11.94 22.31 1.28
C SER A 117 -11.31 22.68 -0.06
N LEU A 118 -12.15 23.04 -1.04
CA LEU A 118 -11.68 23.56 -2.33
C LEU A 118 -11.30 25.04 -2.22
N LEU A 119 -10.37 25.47 -3.07
CA LEU A 119 -10.14 26.89 -3.34
C LEU A 119 -11.32 27.49 -4.09
N ARG A 120 -11.44 28.82 -4.12
CA ARG A 120 -12.53 29.53 -4.81
C ARG A 120 -12.62 29.18 -6.30
N SER A 121 -11.53 28.71 -6.91
CA SER A 121 -11.50 28.22 -8.28
C SER A 121 -12.20 26.87 -8.49
N GLY A 122 -12.53 26.13 -7.42
CA GLY A 122 -13.17 24.81 -7.49
C GLY A 122 -12.29 23.68 -8.04
N LYS A 123 -11.07 23.99 -8.51
CA LYS A 123 -10.20 23.03 -9.21
C LYS A 123 -9.14 22.36 -8.32
N ARG A 124 -8.80 22.98 -7.20
CA ARG A 124 -7.70 22.55 -6.33
C ARG A 124 -8.14 22.57 -4.88
N PHE A 125 -7.71 21.57 -4.11
CA PHE A 125 -7.90 21.53 -2.67
C PHE A 125 -6.94 22.49 -1.96
N ARG A 126 -7.38 23.01 -0.81
CA ARG A 126 -6.54 23.82 0.06
C ARG A 126 -5.49 22.93 0.71
N SER A 127 -4.23 23.32 0.60
CA SER A 127 -3.15 22.63 1.30
C SER A 127 -3.31 22.80 2.82
N LEU A 128 -3.06 21.73 3.56
CA LEU A 128 -2.99 21.83 5.02
C LEU A 128 -1.73 22.59 5.40
N ARG A 129 -1.90 23.64 6.21
CA ARG A 129 -0.76 24.36 6.79
C ARG A 129 -0.19 23.48 7.91
N THR A 130 1.00 22.94 7.69
CA THR A 130 1.63 22.01 8.63
C THR A 130 3.07 22.43 8.91
N ASN A 131 3.40 22.65 10.18
CA ASN A 131 4.77 22.98 10.62
C ASN A 131 5.59 21.73 10.98
N THR A 132 4.93 20.59 11.23
CA THR A 132 5.61 19.34 11.62
C THR A 132 5.68 18.35 10.48
N ASP A 133 6.84 17.69 10.35
CA ASP A 133 7.05 16.63 9.36
C ASP A 133 6.10 15.44 9.56
N ARG A 134 5.73 15.14 10.82
CA ARG A 134 4.70 14.13 11.16
C ARG A 134 3.37 14.41 10.47
N LEU A 135 2.90 15.66 10.51
CA LEU A 135 1.62 16.02 9.89
C LEU A 135 1.74 16.10 8.37
N ARG A 136 2.89 16.55 7.84
CA ARG A 136 3.19 16.50 6.39
C ARG A 136 3.13 15.09 5.83
N ARG A 137 3.58 14.10 6.61
CA ARG A 137 3.59 12.67 6.26
C ARG A 137 2.30 11.92 6.59
N SER A 138 1.32 12.61 7.16
CA SER A 138 0.01 12.01 7.48
C SER A 138 -0.79 11.72 6.21
N PHE A 139 -1.81 10.86 6.37
CA PHE A 139 -2.75 10.53 5.30
C PHE A 139 -3.39 11.78 4.68
N PHE A 140 -3.90 12.72 5.49
CA PHE A 140 -4.66 13.87 4.99
C PHE A 140 -3.81 14.82 4.15
N SER A 141 -2.61 15.17 4.64
CA SER A 141 -1.68 16.02 3.88
C SER A 141 -1.26 15.38 2.56
N GLN A 142 -1.04 14.07 2.55
CA GLN A 142 -0.68 13.38 1.32
C GLN A 142 -1.87 13.20 0.37
N ALA A 143 -3.07 12.95 0.91
CA ALA A 143 -4.30 12.82 0.15
C ALA A 143 -4.65 14.10 -0.61
N ILE A 144 -4.56 15.26 0.05
CA ILE A 144 -4.82 16.57 -0.56
C ILE A 144 -3.83 16.88 -1.69
N ARG A 145 -2.59 16.38 -1.60
CA ARG A 145 -1.59 16.55 -2.66
C ARG A 145 -1.81 15.65 -3.87
N ILE A 146 -2.53 14.53 -3.68
CA ILE A 146 -2.80 13.55 -4.73
C ILE A 146 -4.12 13.86 -5.46
N LEU A 147 -5.04 14.57 -4.80
CA LEU A 147 -6.31 15.03 -5.36
C LEU A 147 -6.16 16.35 -6.14
#